data_AF-A0A842W5H4-F1
#
_entry.id   AF-A0A842W5H4-F1
#
_cell.length_a   1.000
_cell.length_b   1.000
_cell.length_c   1.000
_cell.angle_alpha   90.00
_cell.angle_beta   90.00
_cell.angle_gamma   90.00
#
_symmetry.space_group_name_H-M   'P 1'
#
loop_
_entity.id
_entity.type
_entity.pdbx_description
1 polymer ?
#
loop_
_entity_poly.entity_id
_entity_poly.type
_entity_poly.pdbx_seq_one_letter_code
_entity_poly.pdbx_strand_id
1 'polypeptide(L)'
;MSNPISWGADNLKSDRTIMVLDEENLKIWLWHGKQRGLVSRRTALRQAESLKGHGYTVGKSIIGRGITEIIEIEERKIGRVPETSKNNEDFMKLLNRNVQEVGNKVIAFGMGGAEDSGDALIGAGSEPEPKVEEKPKKIAIPEVPKPEPKPVPKPEPKPVPKPEPKPVPKPEPEPVQEVQIPPKTSVASPATVEDEPDFSADEYESEDEEAEAEPAQPQAAPASAPSLSPNDEAKMGVVLLAVMSVFHDIWASKKADGSISIEQMDGPVCKFTIESGKVKFEPGSFSKIDPEKKQAIQAKFYELVKNLA
;
A
#
# COMPACT_ATOMS: atom_id res chain seq x y z
N MET A 1 -4.57 12.67 -7.92
CA MET A 1 -4.03 11.61 -8.81
C MET A 1 -2.70 12.09 -9.36
N SER A 2 -1.70 11.23 -9.47
CA SER A 2 -0.43 11.55 -10.12
C SER A 2 -0.64 11.74 -11.62
N ASN A 3 0.00 12.76 -12.19
CA ASN A 3 -0.04 13.01 -13.63
C ASN A 3 0.90 12.04 -14.35
N PRO A 4 0.53 11.54 -15.54
CA PRO A 4 1.42 10.68 -16.30
C PRO A 4 2.67 11.48 -16.70
N ILE A 5 3.80 10.80 -16.81
CA ILE A 5 5.10 11.38 -17.21
C ILE A 5 5.50 10.85 -18.58
N SER A 6 6.55 11.43 -19.18
CA SER A 6 7.11 10.89 -20.43
C SER A 6 7.70 9.50 -20.19
N TRP A 7 7.71 8.67 -21.23
CA TRP A 7 8.40 7.37 -21.18
C TRP A 7 9.91 7.55 -21.03
N GLY A 8 10.56 6.58 -20.40
CA GLY A 8 12.02 6.47 -20.41
C GLY A 8 12.63 6.31 -19.03
N ALA A 9 13.79 5.64 -19.01
CA ALA A 9 14.55 5.33 -17.80
C ALA A 9 15.05 6.58 -17.05
N ASP A 10 15.18 7.72 -17.73
CA ASP A 10 15.59 9.01 -17.12
C ASP A 10 14.66 9.49 -15.99
N ASN A 11 13.45 8.93 -15.93
CA ASN A 11 12.49 9.20 -14.87
C ASN A 11 12.73 8.40 -13.59
N LEU A 12 13.54 7.34 -13.63
CA LEU A 12 13.87 6.47 -12.50
C LEU A 12 14.86 7.15 -11.54
N LYS A 13 14.38 8.17 -10.83
CA LYS A 13 15.17 8.93 -9.85
C LYS A 13 14.99 8.38 -8.45
N SER A 14 16.06 8.40 -7.65
CA SER A 14 16.08 7.83 -6.30
C SER A 14 15.06 8.45 -5.33
N ASP A 15 14.57 9.66 -5.58
CA ASP A 15 13.57 10.39 -4.80
C ASP A 15 12.12 10.12 -5.25
N ARG A 16 11.92 9.30 -6.29
CA ARG A 16 10.61 9.06 -6.93
C ARG A 16 10.08 7.65 -6.76
N THR A 17 8.79 7.52 -7.01
CA THR A 17 8.12 6.24 -7.23
C THR A 17 7.41 6.31 -8.56
N ILE A 18 7.64 5.30 -9.39
CA ILE A 18 7.17 5.23 -10.77
C ILE A 18 6.27 4.00 -10.90
N MET A 19 5.12 4.18 -11.55
CA MET A 19 4.21 3.11 -11.91
C MET A 19 4.16 3.01 -13.43
N VAL A 20 4.28 1.79 -13.94
CA VAL A 20 4.04 1.49 -15.35
C VAL A 20 2.92 0.47 -15.44
N LEU A 21 1.86 0.83 -16.17
CA LEU A 21 0.74 -0.06 -16.46
C LEU A 21 1.07 -0.84 -17.74
N ASP A 22 1.40 -2.12 -17.59
CA ASP A 22 1.74 -3.02 -18.67
C ASP A 22 0.53 -3.92 -18.96
N GLU A 23 -0.30 -3.47 -19.92
CA GLU A 23 -1.50 -4.21 -20.34
C GLU A 23 -1.18 -5.46 -21.16
N GLU A 24 -0.01 -5.51 -21.83
CA GLU A 24 0.41 -6.68 -22.61
C GLU A 24 0.65 -7.88 -21.70
N ASN A 25 1.34 -7.66 -20.57
CA ASN A 25 1.68 -8.71 -19.63
C ASN A 25 0.74 -8.77 -18.41
N LEU A 26 -0.28 -7.92 -18.35
CA LEU A 26 -1.22 -7.79 -17.23
C LEU A 26 -0.50 -7.56 -15.88
N LYS A 27 0.48 -6.64 -15.89
CA LYS A 27 1.32 -6.30 -14.72
C LYS A 27 1.34 -4.79 -14.46
N ILE A 28 1.37 -4.40 -13.19
CA ILE A 28 1.82 -3.06 -12.78
C ILE A 28 3.26 -3.18 -12.30
N TRP A 29 4.18 -2.50 -12.96
CA TRP A 29 5.54 -2.34 -12.44
C TRP A 29 5.56 -1.18 -11.47
N LEU A 30 5.87 -1.45 -10.21
CA LEU A 30 5.96 -0.46 -9.14
C LEU A 30 7.42 -0.29 -8.72
N TRP A 31 8.08 0.73 -9.28
CA TRP A 31 9.49 1.01 -9.01
C TRP A 31 9.64 2.10 -7.95
N HIS A 32 10.45 1.84 -6.93
CA HIS A 32 10.73 2.75 -5.83
C HIS A 32 12.21 3.13 -5.78
N GLY A 33 12.48 4.42 -5.86
CA GLY A 33 13.81 4.96 -5.63
C GLY A 33 14.28 4.76 -4.18
N LYS A 34 15.58 4.66 -3.98
CA LYS A 34 16.19 4.34 -2.67
C LYS A 34 15.92 5.36 -1.57
N GLN A 35 15.57 6.60 -1.90
CA GLN A 35 15.24 7.67 -0.94
C GLN A 35 13.75 7.66 -0.54
N ARG A 36 12.93 6.75 -1.10
CA ARG A 36 11.52 6.63 -0.72
C ARG A 36 11.35 5.90 0.60
N GLY A 37 10.88 6.65 1.60
CA GLY A 37 10.48 6.10 2.90
C GLY A 37 9.33 5.08 2.80
N LEU A 38 9.11 4.33 3.88
CA LEU A 38 8.10 3.27 3.93
C LEU A 38 6.70 3.77 3.57
N VAL A 39 6.27 4.89 4.16
CA VAL A 39 4.94 5.49 3.91
C VAL A 39 4.72 5.77 2.44
N SER A 40 5.70 6.39 1.78
CA SER A 40 5.64 6.70 0.35
C SER A 40 5.49 5.47 -0.54
N ARG A 41 6.18 4.37 -0.20
CA ARG A 41 6.09 3.12 -0.97
C ARG A 41 4.73 2.45 -0.80
N ARG A 42 4.19 2.44 0.42
CA ARG A 42 2.83 1.93 0.68
C ARG A 42 1.74 2.74 0.00
N THR A 43 1.79 4.06 0.07
CA THR A 43 0.80 4.93 -0.60
C THR A 43 0.79 4.63 -2.09
N ALA A 44 1.95 4.40 -2.69
CA ALA A 44 2.05 4.00 -4.08
C ALA A 44 1.51 2.58 -4.32
N LEU A 45 1.79 1.61 -3.45
CA LEU A 45 1.18 0.27 -3.55
C LEU A 45 -0.36 0.32 -3.51
N ARG A 46 -0.94 1.15 -2.63
CA ARG A 46 -2.41 1.37 -2.59
C ARG A 46 -2.94 1.97 -3.88
N GLN A 47 -2.21 2.93 -4.46
CA GLN A 47 -2.56 3.50 -5.75
C GLN A 47 -2.50 2.44 -6.87
N ALA A 48 -1.48 1.57 -6.87
CA ALA A 48 -1.39 0.46 -7.80
C ALA A 48 -2.56 -0.53 -7.66
N GLU A 49 -2.92 -0.91 -6.42
CA GLU A 49 -4.10 -1.76 -6.18
C GLU A 49 -5.41 -1.10 -6.64
N SER A 50 -5.56 0.20 -6.42
CA SER A 50 -6.72 0.96 -6.91
C SER A 50 -6.79 0.94 -8.45
N LEU A 51 -5.65 1.13 -9.12
CA LEU A 51 -5.51 1.06 -10.58
C LEU A 51 -5.85 -0.32 -11.13
N LYS A 52 -5.52 -1.39 -10.41
CA LYS A 52 -5.87 -2.77 -10.78
C LYS A 52 -7.39 -2.95 -11.01
N GLY A 53 -8.18 -2.41 -10.09
CA GLY A 53 -9.66 -2.49 -10.15
C GLY A 53 -10.31 -1.48 -11.07
N HIS A 54 -9.89 -0.22 -11.01
CA HIS A 54 -10.58 0.91 -11.66
C HIS A 54 -9.95 1.34 -12.99
N GLY A 55 -8.68 0.99 -13.21
CA GLY A 55 -7.86 1.53 -14.28
C GLY A 55 -7.55 3.01 -14.11
N TYR A 56 -6.84 3.56 -15.10
CA TYR A 56 -6.53 4.97 -15.25
C TYR A 56 -7.26 5.52 -16.47
N THR A 57 -7.94 6.65 -16.34
CA THR A 57 -8.70 7.24 -17.45
C THR A 57 -7.79 8.14 -18.30
N VAL A 58 -7.66 7.82 -19.59
CA VAL A 58 -6.97 8.63 -20.59
C VAL A 58 -7.93 9.01 -21.71
N GLY A 59 -8.36 10.28 -21.72
CA GLY A 59 -9.35 10.76 -22.68
C GLY A 59 -10.69 10.01 -22.53
N LYS A 60 -11.06 9.21 -23.54
CA LYS A 60 -12.27 8.37 -23.54
C LYS A 60 -12.00 6.91 -23.20
N SER A 61 -10.73 6.55 -23.01
CA SER A 61 -10.29 5.18 -22.76
C SER A 61 -9.90 4.98 -21.29
N ILE A 62 -10.02 3.76 -20.80
CA ILE A 62 -9.53 3.34 -19.48
C ILE A 62 -8.42 2.34 -19.73
N ILE A 63 -7.23 2.62 -19.20
CA ILE A 63 -6.04 1.75 -19.30
C ILE A 63 -5.74 1.09 -17.96
N GLY A 64 -5.14 -0.08 -17.98
CA GLY A 64 -4.71 -0.84 -16.81
C GLY A 64 -5.84 -1.49 -15.99
N ARG A 65 -7.08 -1.44 -16.47
CA ARG A 65 -8.20 -2.11 -15.81
C ARG A 65 -8.11 -3.61 -16.03
N GLY A 66 -8.17 -4.40 -14.96
CA GLY A 66 -8.10 -5.86 -15.05
C GLY A 66 -6.69 -6.42 -15.15
N ILE A 67 -5.66 -5.57 -14.96
CA ILE A 67 -4.32 -6.04 -14.60
C ILE A 67 -4.44 -6.95 -13.37
N THR A 68 -3.63 -8.00 -13.27
CA THR A 68 -3.77 -9.00 -12.20
C THR A 68 -2.63 -8.99 -11.20
N GLU A 69 -1.46 -8.52 -11.62
CA GLU A 69 -0.23 -8.66 -10.85
C GLU A 69 0.44 -7.30 -10.63
N ILE A 70 1.03 -7.11 -9.45
CA ILE A 70 1.86 -5.94 -9.12
C ILE A 70 3.27 -6.45 -8.82
N ILE A 71 4.26 -5.93 -9.54
CA ILE A 71 5.67 -6.26 -9.36
C ILE A 71 6.37 -5.09 -8.68
N GLU A 72 6.77 -5.27 -7.42
CA GLU A 72 7.52 -4.26 -6.67
C GLU A 72 9.02 -4.35 -6.91
N ILE A 73 9.65 -3.22 -7.17
CA ILE A 73 11.09 -3.08 -7.36
C ILE A 73 11.60 -1.98 -6.43
N GLU A 74 12.40 -2.36 -5.43
CA GLU A 74 13.09 -1.39 -4.56
C GLU A 74 14.53 -1.19 -5.03
N GLU A 75 14.90 0.03 -5.43
CA GLU A 75 16.25 0.36 -5.92
C GLU A 75 17.36 -0.11 -4.94
N ARG A 76 17.13 0.06 -3.63
CA ARG A 76 18.08 -0.32 -2.57
C ARG A 76 18.30 -1.83 -2.41
N LYS A 77 17.42 -2.66 -2.98
CA LYS A 77 17.49 -4.13 -2.94
C LYS A 77 18.12 -4.72 -4.22
N ILE A 78 18.24 -3.93 -5.29
CA ILE A 78 18.89 -4.34 -6.54
C ILE A 78 20.35 -4.72 -6.24
N GLY A 79 20.79 -5.88 -6.73
CA GLY A 79 22.11 -6.46 -6.46
C GLY A 79 22.25 -7.15 -5.09
N ARG A 80 21.25 -7.05 -4.20
CA ARG A 80 21.25 -7.71 -2.88
C ARG A 80 20.23 -8.84 -2.80
N VAL A 81 19.06 -8.63 -3.40
CA VAL A 81 17.98 -9.62 -3.48
C VAL A 81 17.90 -10.12 -4.92
N PRO A 82 18.09 -11.44 -5.17
CA PRO A 82 18.09 -11.98 -6.53
C PRO A 82 16.79 -11.70 -7.29
N GLU A 83 15.65 -11.87 -6.62
CA GLU A 83 14.32 -11.64 -7.21
C GLU A 83 14.12 -10.18 -7.63
N THR A 84 14.40 -9.21 -6.75
CA THR A 84 14.30 -7.78 -7.08
C THR A 84 15.25 -7.38 -8.21
N SER A 85 16.43 -8.01 -8.28
CA SER A 85 17.40 -7.74 -9.36
C SER A 85 16.87 -8.22 -10.71
N LYS A 86 16.33 -9.45 -10.75
CA LYS A 86 15.68 -10.00 -11.95
C LYS A 86 14.48 -9.15 -12.38
N ASN A 87 13.61 -8.77 -11.44
CA ASN A 87 12.47 -7.91 -11.74
C ASN A 87 12.91 -6.55 -12.31
N ASN A 88 13.99 -5.98 -11.78
CA ASN A 88 14.56 -4.74 -12.32
C ASN A 88 15.15 -4.92 -13.72
N GLU A 89 15.84 -6.03 -13.99
CA GLU A 89 16.34 -6.33 -15.34
C GLU A 89 15.20 -6.45 -16.35
N ASP A 90 14.14 -7.18 -16.01
CA ASP A 90 12.97 -7.35 -16.88
C ASP A 90 12.22 -6.02 -17.07
N PHE A 91 12.10 -5.21 -16.02
CA PHE A 91 11.55 -3.86 -16.10
C PHE A 91 12.38 -2.93 -16.99
N MET A 92 13.72 -2.99 -16.91
CA MET A 92 14.60 -2.21 -17.78
C MET A 92 14.49 -2.64 -19.24
N LYS A 93 14.34 -3.94 -19.52
CA LYS A 93 14.07 -4.44 -20.88
C LYS A 93 12.78 -3.84 -21.43
N LEU A 94 11.72 -3.77 -20.63
CA LEU A 94 10.46 -3.13 -21.00
C LEU A 94 10.67 -1.65 -21.35
N LEU A 95 11.34 -0.89 -20.47
CA LEU A 95 11.59 0.55 -20.67
C LEU A 95 12.43 0.86 -21.91
N ASN A 96 13.35 -0.04 -22.29
CA ASN A 96 14.26 0.13 -23.43
C ASN A 96 13.68 -0.37 -24.77
N ARG A 97 12.44 -0.86 -24.80
CA ARG A 97 11.80 -1.26 -26.07
C ARG A 97 11.61 -0.06 -26.99
N ASN A 98 11.60 -0.31 -28.30
CA ASN A 98 11.24 0.71 -29.27
C ASN A 98 9.74 1.01 -29.13
N VAL A 99 9.42 2.28 -28.91
CA VAL A 99 8.10 2.75 -28.52
C VAL A 99 7.57 3.77 -29.51
N GLN A 100 6.30 3.62 -29.88
CA GLN A 100 5.57 4.68 -30.56
C GLN A 100 4.67 5.37 -29.53
N GLU A 101 4.88 6.67 -29.32
CA GLU A 101 3.98 7.45 -28.48
C GLU A 101 2.65 7.64 -29.21
N VAL A 102 1.56 7.14 -28.62
CA VAL A 102 0.21 7.19 -29.18
C VAL A 102 -0.65 8.13 -28.32
N GLY A 103 -0.39 9.43 -28.41
CA GLY A 103 -1.17 10.48 -27.73
C GLY A 103 -1.19 10.38 -26.19
N ASN A 104 -1.47 11.50 -25.51
CA ASN A 104 -1.68 11.59 -24.04
C ASN A 104 -0.77 10.69 -23.14
N LYS A 105 0.50 10.48 -23.52
CA LYS A 105 1.49 9.68 -22.78
C LYS A 105 1.17 8.19 -22.68
N VAL A 106 0.33 7.68 -23.58
CA VAL A 106 0.15 6.24 -23.84
C VAL A 106 1.13 5.81 -24.92
N ILE A 107 1.62 4.58 -24.80
CA ILE A 107 2.68 4.06 -25.65
C ILE A 107 2.21 2.74 -26.23
N ALA A 108 2.43 2.56 -27.53
CA ALA A 108 2.25 1.30 -28.20
C ALA A 108 3.61 0.73 -28.58
N PHE A 109 3.77 -0.58 -28.37
CA PHE A 109 4.87 -1.34 -28.95
C PHE A 109 4.45 -1.74 -30.36
N GLY A 110 5.23 -1.35 -31.37
CA GLY A 110 4.93 -1.69 -32.76
C GLY A 110 4.96 -3.21 -32.95
N MET A 111 3.91 -3.76 -33.57
CA MET A 111 3.87 -5.16 -34.03
C MET A 111 4.74 -5.29 -35.29
N GLY A 112 6.04 -5.08 -35.14
CA GLY A 112 7.06 -5.36 -36.14
C GLY A 112 7.55 -6.79 -35.98
N GLY A 113 7.44 -7.58 -37.03
CA GLY A 113 7.79 -9.01 -37.03
C GLY A 113 9.21 -9.28 -36.51
N ALA A 114 9.35 -10.46 -35.93
CA ALA A 114 10.60 -11.00 -35.43
C ALA A 114 11.71 -10.91 -36.48
N GLU A 115 12.79 -10.19 -36.14
CA GLU A 115 14.15 -10.57 -36.54
C GLU A 115 15.07 -10.42 -35.32
N ASP A 116 15.48 -11.59 -34.83
CA ASP A 116 16.64 -11.80 -33.97
C ASP A 116 17.94 -11.50 -34.75
N SER A 117 19.06 -11.40 -34.02
CA SER A 117 20.43 -11.02 -34.40
C SER A 117 20.72 -9.51 -34.36
N GLY A 118 21.77 -9.01 -33.72
CA GLY A 118 22.93 -9.61 -33.07
C GLY A 118 23.98 -8.50 -32.92
N ASP A 119 24.89 -8.65 -31.96
CA ASP A 119 26.10 -7.82 -31.77
C ASP A 119 26.71 -7.26 -33.07
N ALA A 120 27.02 -5.96 -33.11
CA ALA A 120 28.36 -5.44 -33.45
C ALA A 120 28.41 -3.91 -33.60
N LEU A 121 29.28 -3.32 -32.76
CA LEU A 121 30.35 -2.37 -33.11
C LEU A 121 30.01 -1.01 -33.77
N ILE A 122 30.32 0.02 -32.97
CA ILE A 122 30.70 1.37 -33.37
C ILE A 122 31.82 1.31 -34.43
N GLY A 123 31.58 1.91 -35.59
CA GLY A 123 32.57 2.12 -36.64
C GLY A 123 32.18 3.33 -37.49
N ALA A 124 32.96 4.39 -37.39
CA ALA A 124 32.80 5.64 -38.12
C ALA A 124 33.14 5.50 -39.61
N GLY A 125 32.40 6.23 -40.46
CA GLY A 125 32.98 6.84 -41.66
C GLY A 125 32.35 6.46 -43.01
N SER A 126 31.93 7.51 -43.71
CA SER A 126 31.95 7.71 -45.18
C SER A 126 30.74 7.26 -46.01
N GLU A 127 29.88 8.23 -46.28
CA GLU A 127 29.14 8.44 -47.54
C GLU A 127 30.13 8.52 -48.73
N PRO A 128 29.83 8.01 -49.94
CA PRO A 128 28.91 8.68 -50.87
C PRO A 128 27.95 7.79 -51.70
N GLU A 129 26.86 8.43 -52.16
CA GLU A 129 25.86 7.93 -53.11
C GLU A 129 26.47 7.39 -54.43
N PRO A 130 25.74 6.55 -55.18
CA PRO A 130 25.04 7.15 -56.32
C PRO A 130 23.60 6.65 -56.55
N LYS A 131 22.82 7.64 -56.97
CA LYS A 131 21.48 7.66 -57.55
C LYS A 131 21.32 6.73 -58.77
N VAL A 132 20.36 5.81 -58.73
CA VAL A 132 19.70 5.26 -59.93
C VAL A 132 18.19 5.20 -59.69
N GLU A 133 17.45 5.96 -60.51
CA GLU A 133 16.00 5.94 -60.63
C GLU A 133 15.52 4.62 -61.25
N GLU A 134 14.54 3.94 -60.63
CA GLU A 134 13.58 3.13 -61.39
C GLU A 134 12.14 3.35 -60.87
N LYS A 135 11.26 3.69 -61.81
CA LYS A 135 9.83 3.95 -61.61
C LYS A 135 9.06 2.67 -61.19
N PRO A 136 7.94 2.82 -60.46
CA PRO A 136 7.22 1.70 -59.85
C PRO A 136 6.33 0.94 -60.86
N LYS A 137 6.50 -0.39 -60.92
CA LYS A 137 5.50 -1.31 -61.50
C LYS A 137 4.38 -1.57 -60.49
N LYS A 138 3.15 -1.19 -60.85
CA LYS A 138 1.90 -1.55 -60.16
C LYS A 138 1.78 -3.08 -60.05
N ILE A 139 1.69 -3.58 -58.83
CA ILE A 139 1.23 -4.94 -58.53
C ILE A 139 -0.22 -4.82 -58.07
N ALA A 140 -1.12 -5.48 -58.80
CA ALA A 140 -2.53 -5.57 -58.48
C ALA A 140 -2.73 -6.51 -57.27
N ILE A 141 -3.40 -6.04 -56.24
CA ILE A 141 -3.87 -6.83 -55.10
C ILE A 141 -5.31 -7.25 -55.41
N PRO A 142 -5.68 -8.54 -55.30
CA PRO A 142 -7.07 -8.97 -55.48
C PRO A 142 -7.93 -8.49 -54.29
N GLU A 143 -9.07 -7.84 -54.58
CA GLU A 143 -10.06 -7.44 -53.58
C GLU A 143 -10.68 -8.68 -52.89
N VAL A 144 -10.49 -8.77 -51.58
CA VAL A 144 -11.20 -9.72 -50.71
C VAL A 144 -12.51 -9.05 -50.26
N PRO A 145 -13.68 -9.71 -50.39
CA PRO A 145 -14.96 -9.07 -50.10
C PRO A 145 -15.15 -8.76 -48.61
N LYS A 146 -15.63 -7.54 -48.35
CA LYS A 146 -15.95 -6.96 -47.04
C LYS A 146 -17.09 -7.72 -46.36
N PRO A 147 -16.94 -8.23 -45.12
CA PRO A 147 -18.05 -8.86 -44.42
C PRO A 147 -19.05 -7.81 -43.91
N GLU A 148 -20.35 -8.06 -44.12
CA GLU A 148 -21.44 -7.23 -43.62
C GLU A 148 -21.47 -7.17 -42.09
N PRO A 149 -21.82 -6.02 -41.48
CA PRO A 149 -21.89 -5.89 -40.03
C PRO A 149 -23.12 -6.61 -39.45
N LYS A 150 -22.87 -7.50 -38.49
CA LYS A 150 -23.93 -8.12 -37.66
C LYS A 150 -24.64 -7.06 -36.79
N PRO A 151 -25.96 -7.22 -36.55
CA PRO A 151 -26.75 -6.24 -35.81
C PRO A 151 -26.38 -6.20 -34.32
N VAL A 152 -26.36 -4.97 -33.79
CA VAL A 152 -26.05 -4.61 -32.40
C VAL A 152 -27.13 -5.16 -31.44
N PRO A 153 -26.76 -5.85 -30.34
CA PRO A 153 -27.73 -6.29 -29.35
C PRO A 153 -28.30 -5.10 -28.56
N LYS A 154 -29.63 -5.09 -28.39
CA LYS A 154 -30.35 -4.11 -27.56
C LYS A 154 -29.86 -4.17 -26.11
N PRO A 155 -29.66 -3.03 -25.43
CA PRO A 155 -29.31 -3.01 -24.01
C PRO A 155 -30.45 -3.56 -23.16
N GLU A 156 -30.11 -4.49 -22.26
CA GLU A 156 -31.04 -5.00 -21.24
C GLU A 156 -31.44 -3.89 -20.25
N PRO A 157 -32.68 -3.91 -19.74
CA PRO A 157 -33.18 -2.90 -18.83
C PRO A 157 -32.49 -2.97 -17.46
N LYS A 158 -32.14 -1.78 -16.93
CA LYS A 158 -31.54 -1.59 -15.61
C LYS A 158 -32.39 -2.21 -14.49
N PRO A 159 -31.78 -2.89 -13.51
CA PRO A 159 -32.49 -3.39 -12.35
C PRO A 159 -33.02 -2.22 -11.49
N VAL A 160 -34.29 -2.33 -11.11
CA VAL A 160 -34.99 -1.39 -10.22
C VAL A 160 -34.38 -1.51 -8.81
N PRO A 161 -34.00 -0.41 -8.15
CA PRO A 161 -33.46 -0.48 -6.79
C PRO A 161 -34.51 -1.02 -5.81
N LYS A 162 -34.12 -2.02 -5.02
CA LYS A 162 -34.91 -2.53 -3.89
C LYS A 162 -35.10 -1.41 -2.84
N PRO A 163 -36.29 -1.27 -2.25
CA PRO A 163 -36.54 -0.27 -1.21
C PRO A 163 -35.69 -0.55 0.04
N GLU A 164 -35.17 0.52 0.62
CA GLU A 164 -34.38 0.51 1.85
C GLU A 164 -35.16 -0.09 3.03
N PRO A 165 -34.53 -0.93 3.87
CA PRO A 165 -35.14 -1.42 5.09
C PRO A 165 -35.31 -0.28 6.11
N LYS A 166 -36.52 -0.17 6.65
CA LYS A 166 -36.86 0.80 7.72
C LYS A 166 -35.97 0.58 8.96
N PRO A 167 -35.51 1.64 9.62
CA PRO A 167 -34.75 1.54 10.86
C PRO A 167 -35.62 0.91 11.97
N VAL A 168 -35.05 -0.09 12.63
CA VAL A 168 -35.62 -0.74 13.82
C VAL A 168 -35.44 0.21 15.01
N PRO A 169 -36.46 0.43 15.85
CA PRO A 169 -36.38 1.35 16.99
C PRO A 169 -35.39 0.88 18.05
N LYS A 170 -34.63 1.86 18.56
CA LYS A 170 -33.62 1.76 19.61
C LYS A 170 -34.28 1.31 20.94
N PRO A 171 -33.73 0.32 21.67
CA PRO A 171 -34.23 -0.02 23.00
C PRO A 171 -33.99 1.12 23.99
N GLU A 172 -35.02 1.44 24.78
CA GLU A 172 -34.96 2.37 25.91
C GLU A 172 -33.97 1.86 26.98
N PRO A 173 -33.17 2.75 27.59
CA PRO A 173 -32.31 2.37 28.71
C PRO A 173 -33.13 2.15 29.99
N GLU A 174 -32.93 1.01 30.63
CA GLU A 174 -33.44 0.72 31.98
C GLU A 174 -32.74 1.60 33.04
N PRO A 175 -33.44 1.94 34.15
CA PRO A 175 -32.97 2.90 35.13
C PRO A 175 -31.85 2.36 36.01
N VAL A 176 -30.84 3.20 36.20
CA VAL A 176 -29.70 3.00 37.10
C VAL A 176 -30.19 2.95 38.55
N GLN A 177 -29.95 1.82 39.23
CA GLN A 177 -30.16 1.72 40.67
C GLN A 177 -28.97 2.34 41.41
N GLU A 178 -29.26 3.45 42.06
CA GLU A 178 -28.41 4.15 43.02
C GLU A 178 -28.28 3.29 44.30
N VAL A 179 -27.10 2.66 44.51
CA VAL A 179 -26.80 1.97 45.77
C VAL A 179 -25.85 2.82 46.61
N GLN A 180 -26.38 3.17 47.78
CA GLN A 180 -25.81 4.06 48.78
C GLN A 180 -24.58 3.47 49.47
N ILE A 181 -23.62 4.35 49.77
CA ILE A 181 -22.43 4.12 50.58
C ILE A 181 -22.82 4.17 52.08
N PRO A 182 -22.28 3.27 52.93
CA PRO A 182 -21.91 3.69 54.29
C PRO A 182 -20.48 3.29 54.70
N PRO A 183 -19.92 3.91 55.79
CA PRO A 183 -18.49 4.20 55.89
C PRO A 183 -17.68 3.27 56.82
N LYS A 184 -16.37 3.19 56.50
CA LYS A 184 -15.16 2.99 57.33
C LYS A 184 -15.22 2.05 58.55
N THR A 185 -14.42 0.98 58.52
CA THR A 185 -13.58 0.57 59.67
C THR A 185 -12.29 -0.12 59.19
N SER A 186 -11.20 0.21 59.88
CA SER A 186 -9.80 -0.22 59.77
C SER A 186 -9.58 -1.74 59.89
N VAL A 187 -8.69 -2.30 59.06
CA VAL A 187 -7.58 -3.22 59.43
C VAL A 187 -6.58 -3.37 58.26
N ALA A 188 -5.34 -3.71 58.60
CA ALA A 188 -4.12 -3.64 57.79
C ALA A 188 -3.96 -4.71 56.67
N SER A 189 -3.15 -4.35 55.66
CA SER A 189 -2.41 -5.06 54.58
C SER A 189 -2.31 -6.61 54.54
N PRO A 190 -1.82 -7.20 53.41
CA PRO A 190 -1.89 -6.79 51.99
C PRO A 190 -2.27 -7.97 51.06
N ALA A 191 -3.03 -7.73 49.99
CA ALA A 191 -3.15 -8.70 48.90
C ALA A 191 -3.58 -8.02 47.59
N THR A 192 -2.72 -8.17 46.60
CA THR A 192 -2.96 -8.19 45.15
C THR A 192 -4.42 -8.07 44.70
N VAL A 193 -4.73 -6.97 44.03
CA VAL A 193 -5.89 -6.86 43.14
C VAL A 193 -5.35 -6.61 41.74
N GLU A 194 -5.65 -7.56 40.86
CA GLU A 194 -5.39 -7.50 39.43
C GLU A 194 -6.16 -6.31 38.85
N ASP A 195 -5.39 -5.34 38.42
CA ASP A 195 -5.84 -4.09 37.85
C ASP A 195 -6.18 -4.36 36.37
N GLU A 196 -7.47 -4.59 36.12
CA GLU A 196 -8.10 -4.67 34.80
C GLU A 196 -7.80 -3.38 34.00
N PRO A 197 -7.29 -3.46 32.76
CA PRO A 197 -7.13 -2.26 31.94
C PRO A 197 -8.51 -1.73 31.52
N ASP A 198 -8.86 -0.59 32.09
CA ASP A 198 -10.08 0.17 31.82
C ASP A 198 -10.10 0.67 30.36
N PHE A 199 -11.05 0.14 29.57
CA PHE A 199 -11.36 0.57 28.21
C PHE A 199 -12.51 1.58 28.24
N SER A 200 -12.28 2.76 28.81
CA SER A 200 -13.26 3.84 28.77
C SER A 200 -13.27 4.56 27.41
N ALA A 201 -14.48 4.85 26.93
CA ALA A 201 -14.76 5.54 25.68
C ALA A 201 -15.40 6.88 26.01
N ASP A 202 -14.66 7.97 25.81
CA ASP A 202 -15.19 9.33 25.81
C ASP A 202 -14.51 10.19 24.74
N GLU A 203 -15.24 11.25 24.41
CA GLU A 203 -15.31 11.97 23.15
C GLU A 203 -14.18 12.99 22.93
N TYR A 204 -14.12 13.48 21.69
CA TYR A 204 -13.06 14.19 20.98
C TYR A 204 -12.80 15.64 21.45
N GLU A 205 -11.54 16.11 21.39
CA GLU A 205 -11.26 17.44 20.83
C GLU A 205 -9.84 17.53 20.25
N SER A 206 -9.78 18.06 19.03
CA SER A 206 -8.61 18.26 18.19
C SER A 206 -7.96 19.62 18.46
N GLU A 207 -6.63 19.65 18.57
CA GLU A 207 -5.84 20.82 18.22
C GLU A 207 -4.72 20.38 17.25
N ASP A 208 -4.87 20.79 15.99
CA ASP A 208 -3.83 20.79 14.99
C ASP A 208 -2.78 21.84 15.38
N GLU A 209 -1.56 21.41 15.69
CA GLU A 209 -0.40 22.31 15.73
C GLU A 209 0.54 21.94 14.58
N GLU A 210 0.48 22.76 13.52
CA GLU A 210 1.42 22.77 12.42
C GLU A 210 2.82 23.12 12.95
N ALA A 211 3.71 22.12 13.05
CA ALA A 211 5.12 22.36 13.29
C ALA A 211 5.86 22.55 11.95
N GLU A 212 6.21 23.80 11.67
CA GLU A 212 7.12 24.22 10.61
C GLU A 212 8.47 23.47 10.70
N ALA A 213 8.95 23.02 9.54
CA ALA A 213 10.25 22.37 9.41
C ALA A 213 11.37 23.41 9.34
N GLU A 214 12.20 23.50 10.39
CA GLU A 214 13.52 24.14 10.32
C GLU A 214 14.61 23.16 9.87
N PRO A 215 15.67 23.63 9.17
CA PRO A 215 16.62 22.80 8.46
C PRO A 215 17.69 22.15 9.35
N ALA A 216 18.05 20.93 8.99
CA ALA A 216 18.99 20.07 9.68
C ALA A 216 20.41 20.65 9.84
N GLN A 217 20.90 20.66 11.08
CA GLN A 217 22.34 20.64 11.38
C GLN A 217 22.84 19.20 11.62
N PRO A 218 24.12 18.89 11.33
CA PRO A 218 24.63 17.52 11.32
C PRO A 218 24.76 16.97 12.74
N GLN A 219 23.91 16.00 13.09
CA GLN A 219 23.99 15.29 14.37
C GLN A 219 25.07 14.20 14.35
N ALA A 220 25.89 14.22 15.40
CA ALA A 220 26.81 13.16 15.79
C ALA A 220 26.09 11.82 15.99
N ALA A 221 26.85 10.73 15.89
CA ALA A 221 26.40 9.34 15.95
C ALA A 221 25.36 9.07 17.07
N PRO A 222 24.29 8.29 16.80
CA PRO A 222 23.23 8.07 17.78
C PRO A 222 23.74 7.24 18.96
N ALA A 223 23.55 7.80 20.17
CA ALA A 223 23.60 7.06 21.42
C ALA A 223 22.63 5.87 21.37
N SER A 224 23.06 4.74 21.90
CA SER A 224 22.32 3.48 21.99
C SER A 224 20.90 3.68 22.54
N ALA A 225 19.89 3.35 21.74
CA ALA A 225 18.50 3.30 22.20
C ALA A 225 18.34 2.29 23.35
N PRO A 226 17.46 2.54 24.35
CA PRO A 226 17.22 1.60 25.44
C PRO A 226 16.65 0.27 24.90
N SER A 227 17.38 -0.82 25.10
CA SER A 227 16.94 -2.19 24.83
C SER A 227 15.89 -2.60 25.87
N LEU A 228 14.82 -3.27 25.43
CA LEU A 228 13.77 -3.80 26.31
C LEU A 228 14.32 -4.97 27.13
N SER A 229 13.75 -5.24 28.31
CA SER A 229 14.08 -6.47 29.03
C SER A 229 13.46 -7.68 28.31
N PRO A 230 13.99 -8.90 28.48
CA PRO A 230 13.43 -10.10 27.84
C PRO A 230 11.94 -10.33 28.17
N ASN A 231 11.50 -9.96 29.37
CA ASN A 231 10.10 -10.06 29.77
C ASN A 231 9.23 -9.03 29.00
N ASP A 232 9.73 -7.81 28.82
CA ASP A 232 9.02 -6.78 28.08
C ASP A 232 8.95 -7.12 26.58
N GLU A 233 10.00 -7.73 26.02
CA GLU A 233 9.97 -8.25 24.64
C GLU A 233 8.92 -9.34 24.45
N ALA A 234 8.77 -10.25 25.42
CA ALA A 234 7.73 -11.28 25.40
C ALA A 234 6.32 -10.65 25.44
N LYS A 235 6.10 -9.66 26.31
CA LYS A 235 4.82 -8.94 26.40
C LYS A 235 4.51 -8.13 25.14
N MET A 236 5.51 -7.48 24.54
CA MET A 236 5.37 -6.85 23.22
C MET A 236 4.95 -7.88 22.17
N GLY A 237 5.60 -9.05 22.16
CA GLY A 237 5.26 -10.16 21.26
C GLY A 237 3.82 -10.62 21.42
N VAL A 238 3.31 -10.70 22.66
CA VAL A 238 1.89 -11.03 22.92
C VAL A 238 0.94 -10.02 22.29
N VAL A 239 1.21 -8.71 22.43
CA VAL A 239 0.38 -7.67 21.80
C VAL A 239 0.42 -7.81 20.28
N LEU A 240 1.60 -7.97 19.69
CA LEU A 240 1.75 -8.12 18.24
C LEU A 240 1.00 -9.35 17.73
N LEU A 241 1.14 -10.51 18.37
CA LEU A 241 0.44 -11.73 17.99
C LEU A 241 -1.08 -11.60 18.10
N ALA A 242 -1.57 -10.94 19.16
CA ALA A 242 -3.00 -10.68 19.32
C ALA A 242 -3.53 -9.83 18.18
N VAL A 243 -2.83 -8.75 17.81
CA VAL A 243 -3.24 -7.88 16.70
C VAL A 243 -3.12 -8.60 15.34
N MET A 244 -2.05 -9.38 15.15
CA MET A 244 -1.82 -10.15 13.92
C MET A 244 -2.83 -11.28 13.69
N SER A 245 -3.56 -11.69 14.73
CA SER A 245 -4.66 -12.65 14.59
C SER A 245 -5.85 -12.10 13.79
N VAL A 246 -5.95 -10.77 13.69
CA VAL A 246 -7.02 -10.07 12.98
C VAL A 246 -6.49 -9.31 11.77
N PHE A 247 -5.31 -8.72 11.86
CA PHE A 247 -4.71 -7.93 10.79
C PHE A 247 -3.45 -8.59 10.24
N HIS A 248 -3.46 -8.92 8.95
CA HIS A 248 -2.35 -9.62 8.31
C HIS A 248 -1.19 -8.70 7.87
N ASP A 249 -1.41 -7.38 7.84
CA ASP A 249 -0.39 -6.39 7.50
C ASP A 249 -0.44 -5.23 8.50
N ILE A 250 0.53 -5.23 9.42
CA ILE A 250 0.64 -4.26 10.51
C ILE A 250 2.05 -3.66 10.59
N TRP A 251 2.17 -2.46 11.15
CA TRP A 251 3.44 -1.78 11.43
C TRP A 251 3.54 -1.47 12.89
N ALA A 252 4.60 -1.96 13.51
CA ALA A 252 4.99 -1.58 14.84
C ALA A 252 6.14 -0.57 14.75
N SER A 253 6.01 0.56 15.45
CA SER A 253 7.10 1.53 15.59
C SER A 253 7.31 1.85 17.07
N LYS A 254 8.58 1.81 17.51
CA LYS A 254 8.98 2.28 18.83
C LYS A 254 9.24 3.78 18.75
N LYS A 255 8.57 4.57 19.58
CA LYS A 255 8.71 6.02 19.66
C LYS A 255 9.83 6.39 20.65
N ALA A 256 10.26 7.65 20.61
CA ALA A 256 11.34 8.15 21.46
C ALA A 256 10.98 8.15 22.96
N ASP A 257 9.69 8.26 23.28
CA ASP A 257 9.13 8.15 24.64
C ASP A 257 9.07 6.69 25.16
N GLY A 258 9.49 5.71 24.36
CA GLY A 258 9.45 4.29 24.71
C GLY A 258 8.12 3.59 24.40
N SER A 259 7.10 4.33 23.97
CA SER A 259 5.83 3.77 23.52
C SER A 259 5.97 3.02 22.20
N ILE A 260 5.09 2.05 21.98
CA ILE A 260 5.01 1.23 20.79
C ILE A 260 3.67 1.53 20.13
N SER A 261 3.70 2.00 18.89
CA SER A 261 2.51 2.25 18.08
C SER A 261 2.34 1.12 17.07
N ILE A 262 1.15 0.52 17.03
CA ILE A 262 0.74 -0.45 16.01
C ILE A 262 -0.28 0.20 15.08
N GLU A 263 0.01 0.16 13.79
CA GLU A 263 -0.81 0.72 12.73
C GLU A 263 -1.15 -0.35 11.69
N GLN A 264 -2.30 -0.20 11.03
CA GLN A 264 -2.73 -1.00 9.89
C GLN A 264 -3.03 -0.11 8.69
N MET A 265 -3.43 -0.72 7.57
CA MET A 265 -3.73 0.01 6.34
C MET A 265 -4.73 1.18 6.55
N ASP A 266 -5.79 0.93 7.31
CA ASP A 266 -6.87 1.89 7.51
C ASP A 266 -6.62 2.89 8.65
N GLY A 267 -5.44 2.85 9.28
CA GLY A 267 -5.03 3.80 10.31
C GLY A 267 -4.48 3.14 11.57
N PRO A 268 -4.36 3.90 12.68
CA PRO A 268 -3.79 3.39 13.91
C PRO A 268 -4.69 2.31 14.52
N VAL A 269 -4.06 1.23 14.99
CA VAL A 269 -4.74 0.16 15.72
C VAL A 269 -4.65 0.46 17.21
N CYS A 270 -3.45 0.57 17.77
CA CYS A 270 -3.25 0.88 19.18
C CYS A 270 -1.87 1.48 19.43
N LYS A 271 -1.71 2.13 20.59
CA LYS A 271 -0.43 2.60 21.10
C LYS A 271 -0.30 2.17 22.55
N PHE A 272 0.86 1.69 22.97
CA PHE A 272 1.03 1.15 24.32
C PHE A 272 2.45 1.32 24.85
N THR A 273 2.58 1.35 26.17
CA THR A 273 3.87 1.24 26.88
C THR A 273 3.91 -0.08 27.64
N ILE A 274 5.13 -0.51 27.98
CA ILE A 274 5.34 -1.64 28.88
C ILE A 274 6.05 -1.10 30.10
N GLU A 275 5.34 -1.06 31.22
CA GLU A 275 5.83 -0.55 32.49
C GLU A 275 5.82 -1.69 33.51
N SER A 276 7.00 -2.03 34.04
CA SER A 276 7.16 -3.08 35.04
C SER A 276 6.52 -4.42 34.62
N GLY A 277 6.65 -4.81 33.35
CA GLY A 277 6.08 -6.05 32.81
C GLY A 277 4.57 -6.04 32.54
N LYS A 278 3.90 -4.90 32.76
CA LYS A 278 2.48 -4.69 32.44
C LYS A 278 2.33 -3.87 31.17
N VAL A 279 1.49 -4.35 30.26
CA VAL A 279 1.11 -3.60 29.05
C VAL A 279 0.08 -2.55 29.43
N LYS A 280 0.36 -1.28 29.12
CA LYS A 280 -0.58 -0.16 29.29
C LYS A 280 -0.89 0.44 27.94
N PHE A 281 -2.13 0.33 27.50
CA PHE A 281 -2.59 0.95 26.26
C PHE A 281 -2.86 2.44 26.49
N GLU A 282 -2.44 3.27 25.55
CA GLU A 282 -2.77 4.69 25.56
C GLU A 282 -4.26 4.90 25.29
N PRO A 283 -4.84 5.97 25.85
CA PRO A 283 -6.21 6.37 25.56
C PRO A 283 -6.47 6.47 24.05
N GLY A 284 -7.62 5.98 23.60
CA GLY A 284 -7.98 5.95 22.18
C GLY A 284 -7.38 4.77 21.40
N SER A 285 -6.61 3.89 22.03
CA SER A 285 -6.23 2.61 21.42
C SER A 285 -7.47 1.81 21.03
N PHE A 286 -7.43 1.22 19.84
CA PHE A 286 -8.50 0.44 19.22
C PHE A 286 -9.80 1.22 18.94
N SER A 287 -9.78 2.55 19.03
CA SER A 287 -10.97 3.39 18.74
C SER A 287 -11.34 3.41 17.26
N LYS A 288 -10.37 3.25 16.36
CA LYS A 288 -10.55 3.32 14.89
C LYS A 288 -10.71 1.97 14.21
N ILE A 289 -10.96 0.90 14.98
CA ILE A 289 -11.19 -0.44 14.44
C ILE A 289 -12.60 -0.93 14.76
N ASP A 290 -13.13 -1.83 13.93
CA ASP A 290 -14.46 -2.40 14.13
C ASP A 290 -14.59 -3.05 15.51
N PRO A 291 -15.73 -2.90 16.22
CA PRO A 291 -15.93 -3.46 17.55
C PRO A 291 -15.71 -4.99 17.62
N GLU A 292 -16.12 -5.73 16.58
CA GLU A 292 -15.88 -7.19 16.50
C GLU A 292 -14.40 -7.53 16.42
N LYS A 293 -13.63 -6.76 15.63
CA LYS A 293 -12.18 -6.91 15.52
C LYS A 293 -11.49 -6.58 16.84
N LYS A 294 -11.93 -5.52 17.51
CA LYS A 294 -11.44 -5.14 18.86
C LYS A 294 -11.67 -6.28 19.86
N GLN A 295 -12.88 -6.86 19.88
CA GLN A 295 -13.20 -7.98 20.76
C GLN A 295 -12.36 -9.22 20.45
N ALA A 296 -12.15 -9.54 19.17
CA ALA A 296 -11.31 -10.67 18.77
C ALA A 296 -9.84 -10.49 19.21
N ILE A 297 -9.28 -9.29 19.02
CA ILE A 297 -7.92 -8.96 19.50
C ILE A 297 -7.85 -9.07 21.02
N GLN A 298 -8.85 -8.53 21.74
CA GLN A 298 -8.90 -8.58 23.19
C GLN A 298 -8.96 -10.03 23.69
N ALA A 299 -9.83 -10.87 23.13
CA ALA A 299 -9.92 -12.28 23.46
C ALA A 299 -8.58 -13.01 23.23
N LYS A 300 -7.94 -12.77 22.08
CA LYS A 300 -6.63 -13.36 21.76
C LYS A 300 -5.53 -12.88 22.70
N PHE A 301 -5.55 -11.61 23.06
CA PHE A 301 -4.59 -11.04 24.02
C PHE A 301 -4.70 -11.73 25.38
N TYR A 302 -5.90 -11.86 25.94
CA TYR A 302 -6.09 -12.55 27.23
C TYR A 302 -5.69 -14.04 27.18
N GLU A 303 -6.02 -14.73 26.09
CA GLU A 303 -5.58 -16.13 25.88
C GLU A 303 -4.05 -16.24 25.92
N LEU A 304 -3.35 -15.37 25.20
CA LEU A 304 -1.89 -15.37 25.13
C LEU A 304 -1.25 -14.95 26.46
N VAL A 305 -1.81 -13.97 27.17
CA VAL A 305 -1.33 -13.57 28.50
C VAL A 305 -1.46 -14.72 29.50
N LYS A 306 -2.59 -15.44 29.49
CA LYS A 306 -2.83 -16.59 30.36
C LYS A 306 -1.82 -17.72 30.12
N ASN A 307 -1.40 -17.92 28.87
CA ASN A 307 -0.40 -18.93 28.52
C ASN A 307 1.05 -18.50 28.82
N LEU A 308 1.27 -17.23 29.20
CA LEU A 308 2.58 -16.67 29.53
C LEU A 308 2.86 -16.61 31.04
N ALA A 309 1.84 -16.83 31.87
CA ALA A 309 1.89 -16.84 33.33
C ALA A 309 1.99 -18.29 33.86
#